data_AF-A0A443RVP2-F1
#
_entry.id   AF-A0A443RVP2-F1
#
_cell.length_a   1.000
_cell.length_b   1.000
_cell.length_c   1.000
_cell.angle_alpha   90.00
_cell.angle_beta   90.00
_cell.angle_gamma   90.00
#
_symmetry.space_group_name_H-M   'P 1'
#
loop_
_entity.id
_entity.type
_entity.pdbx_description
1 polymer ?
#
loop_
_entity_poly.entity_id
_entity_poly.type
_entity_poly.pdbx_seq_one_letter_code
_entity_poly.pdbx_strand_id
1 'polypeptide(L)'
;CHTVYGRPCTNDDASLLSNYDFHFVPVINADGYRKNRNPVKLNRNVAVNHCGEPILRLPCHETFCGHSAFSENEIRAIRDYVISLNSTQRIKLYFSMHTYSEIWMYPYSYHK
;
A
#
# COMPACT_ATOMS: atom_id res chain seq x y z
N CYS A 1 1.50 -21.69 20.33
CA CYS A 1 2.78 -20.97 20.18
C CYS A 1 3.72 -21.78 19.31
N HIS A 2 4.04 -21.27 18.12
CA HIS A 2 5.16 -21.79 17.33
C HIS A 2 6.37 -20.92 17.71
N THR A 3 7.43 -21.53 18.24
CA THR A 3 8.63 -20.80 18.67
C THR A 3 9.32 -20.23 17.45
N VAL A 4 9.43 -18.90 17.37
CA VAL A 4 10.23 -18.21 16.37
C VAL A 4 11.46 -17.67 17.09
N TYR A 5 12.65 -18.14 16.72
CA TYR A 5 13.96 -17.76 17.28
C TYR A 5 14.25 -18.10 18.76
N GLY A 6 13.66 -19.16 19.33
CA GLY A 6 14.10 -19.70 20.62
C GLY A 6 13.95 -18.75 21.83
N ARG A 7 13.22 -17.65 21.69
CA ARG A 7 12.85 -16.80 22.82
C ARG A 7 11.70 -17.46 23.61
N PRO A 8 11.75 -17.45 24.96
CA PRO A 8 10.60 -17.84 25.76
C PRO A 8 9.43 -16.94 25.40
N CYS A 9 8.26 -17.51 25.12
CA CYS A 9 7.05 -16.72 24.93
C CYS A 9 6.74 -16.01 26.26
N THR A 10 7.04 -14.72 26.35
CA THR A 10 6.48 -13.89 27.42
C THR A 10 5.03 -13.56 27.03
N ASN A 11 4.18 -13.27 28.01
CA ASN A 11 2.79 -12.88 27.76
C ASN A 11 2.68 -11.58 26.92
N ASP A 12 3.80 -10.88 26.70
CA ASP A 12 3.88 -9.64 25.93
C ASP A 12 3.65 -9.85 24.43
N ASP A 13 4.08 -10.99 23.87
CA ASP A 13 3.93 -11.29 22.43
C ASP A 13 2.45 -11.45 22.02
N ALA A 14 1.60 -11.86 22.97
CA ALA A 14 0.17 -12.01 22.76
C ALA A 14 -0.60 -10.68 22.87
N SER A 15 0.00 -9.63 23.47
CA SER A 15 -0.70 -8.39 23.81
C SER A 15 -1.11 -7.55 22.60
N LEU A 16 -0.35 -7.61 21.50
CA LEU A 16 -0.68 -6.88 20.28
C LEU A 16 -1.80 -7.57 19.52
N LEU A 17 -1.71 -8.89 19.39
CA LEU A 17 -2.72 -9.71 18.71
C LEU A 17 -4.04 -9.79 19.48
N SER A 18 -4.04 -9.54 20.80
CA SER A 18 -5.27 -9.45 21.59
C SER A 18 -6.00 -8.11 21.43
N ASN A 19 -5.31 -7.06 20.97
CA ASN A 19 -5.84 -5.70 20.93
C ASN A 19 -6.04 -5.15 19.50
N TYR A 20 -5.41 -5.78 18.51
CA TYR A 20 -5.41 -5.30 17.13
C TYR A 20 -5.51 -6.45 16.12
N ASP A 21 -6.25 -6.18 15.05
CA ASP A 21 -6.29 -7.02 13.86
C ASP A 21 -5.20 -6.58 12.87
N PHE A 22 -4.42 -7.55 12.36
CA PHE A 22 -3.40 -7.31 11.35
C PHE A 22 -3.84 -7.87 10.00
N HIS A 23 -3.94 -6.99 9.00
CA HIS A 23 -4.33 -7.34 7.65
C HIS A 23 -3.11 -7.26 6.73
N PHE A 24 -2.71 -8.40 6.15
CA PHE A 24 -1.54 -8.49 5.29
C PHE A 24 -1.96 -8.80 3.85
N VAL A 25 -1.54 -7.94 2.91
CA VAL A 25 -1.65 -8.19 1.47
C VAL A 25 -0.23 -8.45 0.94
N PRO A 26 0.17 -9.71 0.75
CA PRO A 26 1.57 -10.04 0.43
C PRO A 26 1.97 -9.57 -0.96
N VAL A 27 1.02 -9.56 -1.90
CA VAL A 27 1.24 -9.12 -3.28
C VAL A 27 0.02 -8.31 -3.72
N ILE A 28 0.21 -7.01 -3.92
CA ILE A 28 -0.85 -6.11 -4.44
C ILE A 28 -0.94 -6.19 -5.96
N ASN A 29 0.20 -6.34 -6.64
CA ASN A 29 0.33 -6.35 -8.09
C ASN A 29 0.59 -7.77 -8.59
N ALA A 30 -0.46 -8.60 -8.61
CA ALA A 30 -0.33 -10.03 -8.91
C ALA A 30 -0.08 -10.32 -10.40
N ASP A 31 -0.69 -9.55 -11.29
CA ASP A 31 -0.57 -9.67 -12.75
C ASP A 31 0.81 -9.22 -13.27
N GLY A 32 1.47 -8.37 -12.50
CA GLY A 32 2.69 -7.69 -12.88
C GLY A 32 3.65 -7.51 -11.72
N TYR A 33 3.95 -8.58 -10.96
CA TYR A 33 4.79 -8.58 -9.74
C TYR A 33 6.00 -7.61 -9.76
N ARG A 34 6.65 -7.43 -10.92
CA ARG A 34 7.69 -6.40 -11.15
C ARG A 34 7.17 -5.08 -11.74
N LYS A 35 6.27 -5.15 -12.73
CA LYS A 35 5.63 -4.02 -13.40
C LYS A 35 4.21 -4.44 -13.79
N ASN A 36 3.22 -3.61 -13.46
CA ASN A 36 1.82 -3.77 -13.85
C ASN A 36 1.73 -4.07 -15.37
N ARG A 37 0.81 -4.96 -15.78
CA ARG A 37 0.62 -5.24 -17.22
C ARG A 37 0.15 -4.00 -17.98
N ASN A 38 -0.65 -3.16 -17.33
CA ASN A 38 -0.93 -1.83 -17.83
C ASN A 38 0.26 -0.90 -17.55
N PRO A 39 0.55 0.10 -18.40
CA PRO A 39 1.68 1.00 -18.23
C PRO A 39 1.57 1.93 -17.02
N VAL A 40 0.58 1.73 -16.14
CA VAL A 40 0.27 2.58 -15.00
C VAL A 40 1.11 2.23 -13.78
N LYS A 41 1.74 3.25 -13.18
CA LYS A 41 2.43 3.14 -11.90
C LYS A 41 1.40 3.17 -10.75
N LEU A 42 1.19 2.02 -10.13
CA LEU A 42 0.20 1.85 -9.05
C LEU A 42 0.36 2.87 -7.90
N ASN A 43 1.59 3.16 -7.48
CA ASN A 43 1.88 4.17 -6.44
C ASN A 43 1.78 5.63 -6.93
N ARG A 44 1.17 5.87 -8.10
CA ARG A 44 0.74 7.18 -8.62
C ARG A 44 -0.75 7.19 -9.00
N ASN A 45 -1.44 6.07 -8.84
CA ASN A 45 -2.83 5.87 -9.26
C ASN A 45 -3.86 6.12 -8.13
N VAL A 46 -3.46 6.72 -7.00
CA VAL A 46 -4.37 7.07 -5.89
C VAL A 46 -4.97 8.48 -6.07
N ALA A 47 -6.13 8.74 -5.45
CA ALA A 47 -6.81 10.04 -5.50
C ALA A 47 -6.24 11.10 -4.54
N VAL A 48 -4.91 11.21 -4.48
CA VAL A 48 -4.22 12.25 -3.70
C VAL A 48 -3.26 12.95 -4.65
N ASN A 49 -3.55 14.22 -4.98
CA ASN A 49 -2.86 14.99 -6.02
C ASN A 49 -2.61 14.19 -7.32
N HIS A 50 -3.64 13.48 -7.79
CA HIS A 50 -3.53 12.54 -8.90
C HIS A 50 -3.08 13.25 -10.18
N CYS A 51 -1.97 12.80 -10.76
CA CYS A 51 -1.35 13.42 -11.94
C CYS A 51 -1.11 14.93 -11.81
N GLY A 52 -0.70 15.39 -10.63
CA GLY A 52 -0.42 16.82 -10.35
C GLY A 52 0.76 17.39 -11.16
N GLU A 53 1.67 16.52 -11.61
CA GLU A 53 2.81 16.87 -12.45
C GLU A 53 2.54 16.48 -13.91
N PRO A 54 2.85 17.33 -14.92
CA PRO A 54 2.56 17.04 -16.33
C PRO A 54 3.17 15.72 -16.84
N ILE A 55 4.38 15.38 -16.38
CA ILE A 55 5.12 14.18 -16.80
C ILE A 55 4.38 12.88 -16.43
N LEU A 56 3.58 12.88 -15.35
CA LEU A 56 2.80 11.71 -14.92
C LEU A 56 1.68 11.37 -15.91
N ARG A 57 1.27 12.28 -16.80
CA ARG A 57 0.16 12.06 -17.73
C ARG A 57 0.58 11.40 -19.04
N LEU A 58 1.89 11.19 -19.25
CA LEU A 58 2.43 10.60 -20.46
C LEU A 58 2.39 9.06 -20.37
N PRO A 59 1.62 8.34 -21.22
CA PRO A 59 1.48 6.88 -21.13
C PRO A 59 2.79 6.10 -21.24
N CYS A 60 3.77 6.65 -21.96
CA CYS A 60 5.09 6.02 -22.14
C CYS A 60 6.06 6.31 -20.97
N HIS A 61 5.70 7.19 -20.04
CA HIS A 61 6.57 7.55 -18.92
C HIS A 61 6.49 6.52 -17.79
N GLU A 62 7.60 6.21 -17.14
CA GLU A 62 7.65 5.17 -16.09
C GLU A 62 6.80 5.48 -14.86
N THR A 63 6.45 6.75 -14.66
CA THR A 63 5.59 7.22 -13.58
C THR A 63 4.17 7.54 -14.05
N PHE A 64 3.75 7.04 -15.22
CA PHE A 64 2.41 7.25 -15.74
C PHE A 64 1.35 6.94 -14.68
N CYS A 65 0.52 7.92 -14.34
CA CYS A 65 -0.43 7.85 -13.24
C CYS A 65 -1.71 7.09 -13.61
N GLY A 66 -1.97 6.86 -14.90
CA GLY A 66 -3.24 6.32 -15.39
C GLY A 66 -4.16 7.42 -15.93
N HIS A 67 -5.28 7.00 -16.54
CA HIS A 67 -6.25 7.91 -17.14
C HIS A 67 -7.15 8.59 -16.09
N SER A 68 -7.26 7.99 -14.90
CA SER A 68 -8.01 8.50 -13.76
C SER A 68 -7.50 7.88 -12.47
N ALA A 69 -7.81 8.51 -11.33
CA ALA A 69 -7.49 7.93 -10.03
C ALA A 69 -8.26 6.61 -9.86
N PHE A 70 -7.57 5.59 -9.34
CA PHE A 70 -8.08 4.23 -9.19
C PHE A 70 -8.50 3.57 -10.52
N SER A 71 -7.85 3.94 -11.64
CA SER A 71 -8.04 3.27 -12.93
C SER A 71 -7.61 1.80 -12.90
N GLU A 72 -6.64 1.46 -12.06
CA GLU A 72 -6.12 0.10 -11.94
C GLU A 72 -6.94 -0.72 -10.93
N ASN A 73 -7.25 -1.97 -11.28
CA ASN A 73 -8.11 -2.84 -10.47
C ASN A 73 -7.46 -3.13 -9.10
N GLU A 74 -6.14 -3.26 -9.07
CA GLU A 74 -5.32 -3.54 -7.89
C GLU A 74 -5.48 -2.42 -6.86
N ILE A 75 -5.32 -1.17 -7.30
CA ILE A 75 -5.39 0.01 -6.42
C ILE A 75 -6.84 0.33 -6.05
N ARG A 76 -7.80 0.04 -6.94
CA ARG A 76 -9.23 0.12 -6.62
C ARG A 76 -9.64 -0.88 -5.54
N ALA A 77 -9.17 -2.14 -5.62
CA ALA A 77 -9.45 -3.16 -4.63
C ALA A 77 -8.89 -2.79 -3.25
N ILE A 78 -7.66 -2.26 -3.17
CA ILE A 78 -7.08 -1.77 -1.91
C ILE A 78 -7.89 -0.61 -1.35
N ARG A 79 -8.31 0.36 -2.18
CA ARG A 79 -9.18 1.46 -1.76
C ARG A 79 -10.48 0.94 -1.14
N ASP A 80 -11.18 0.07 -1.86
CA ASP A 80 -12.49 -0.44 -1.43
C ASP A 80 -12.36 -1.26 -0.15
N TYR A 81 -11.29 -2.05 -0.04
CA TYR A 81 -10.98 -2.79 1.17
C TYR A 81 -10.70 -1.86 2.37
N VAL A 82 -9.82 -0.86 2.21
CA VAL A 82 -9.50 0.10 3.28
C VAL A 82 -10.74 0.90 3.72
N ILE A 83 -11.59 1.32 2.78
CA ILE A 83 -12.85 2.01 3.09
C ILE A 83 -13.80 1.07 3.84
N SER A 84 -13.96 -0.17 3.38
CA SER A 84 -14.82 -1.16 4.03
C SER A 84 -14.35 -1.45 5.47
N LEU A 85 -13.05 -1.66 5.66
CA LEU A 85 -12.46 -1.87 6.97
C LEU A 85 -12.70 -0.66 7.85
N ASN A 86 -12.38 0.55 7.38
CA ASN A 86 -12.54 1.77 8.17
C ASN A 86 -14.01 2.06 8.55
N SER A 87 -14.98 1.56 7.77
CA SER A 87 -16.40 1.68 8.08
C SER A 87 -16.86 0.78 9.22
N THR A 88 -16.20 -0.37 9.43
CA THR A 88 -16.55 -1.35 10.47
C THR A 88 -15.60 -1.31 11.67
N GLN A 89 -14.33 -0.98 11.42
CA GLN A 89 -13.21 -1.04 12.35
C GLN A 89 -12.28 0.13 12.06
N ARG A 90 -11.95 0.94 13.07
CA ARG A 90 -11.07 2.10 12.83
C ARG A 90 -9.63 1.64 12.54
N ILE A 91 -9.17 1.86 11.32
CA ILE A 91 -7.76 1.66 10.95
C ILE A 91 -6.89 2.65 11.75
N LYS A 92 -5.85 2.13 12.41
CA LYS A 92 -4.91 2.93 13.21
C LYS A 92 -3.63 3.26 12.45
N LEU A 93 -3.16 2.33 11.63
CA LEU A 93 -1.90 2.42 10.88
C LEU A 93 -2.07 1.80 9.49
N TYR A 94 -1.38 2.35 8.50
CA TYR A 94 -1.28 1.81 7.14
C TYR A 94 0.20 1.82 6.73
N PHE A 95 0.73 0.65 6.37
CA PHE A 95 2.11 0.51 5.90
C PHE A 95 2.11 0.06 4.44
N SER A 96 2.91 0.74 3.61
CA SER A 96 3.22 0.31 2.25
C SER A 96 4.72 0.06 2.15
N MET A 97 5.11 -1.18 1.86
CA MET A 97 6.51 -1.58 1.83
C MET A 97 7.05 -1.51 0.39
N HIS A 98 8.23 -0.90 0.25
CA HIS A 98 8.91 -0.74 -1.03
C HIS A 98 10.42 -0.92 -0.87
N THR A 99 11.08 -1.30 -1.96
CA THR A 99 12.54 -1.39 -2.06
C THR A 99 13.03 -0.65 -3.31
N TYR A 100 14.27 -0.18 -3.38
CA TYR A 100 15.33 -0.16 -2.35
C TYR A 100 15.42 1.23 -1.70
N SER A 101 16.23 1.38 -0.64
CA SER A 101 16.85 2.63 -0.11
C SER A 101 16.93 2.68 1.43
N GLU A 102 16.30 1.75 2.16
CA GLU A 102 16.35 1.72 3.65
C GLU A 102 15.71 2.96 4.31
N ILE A 103 14.71 3.56 3.66
CA ILE A 103 14.07 4.80 4.11
C ILE A 103 12.72 4.51 4.77
N TRP A 104 12.45 5.22 5.87
CA TRP A 104 11.11 5.38 6.44
C TRP A 104 10.50 6.69 5.98
N MET A 105 9.32 6.62 5.35
CA MET A 105 8.61 7.79 4.85
C MET A 105 7.23 7.90 5.49
N TYR A 106 6.81 9.13 5.77
CA TYR A 106 5.46 9.48 6.21
C TYR A 106 4.91 10.63 5.35
N PRO A 107 3.59 10.83 5.28
CA PRO A 107 3.00 11.89 4.47
C PRO A 107 3.46 13.29 4.88
N TYR A 108 3.46 14.28 3.98
CA TYR A 108 3.02 14.23 2.58
C TYR A 108 4.21 14.20 1.61
N SER A 109 4.06 13.48 0.48
CA SER A 109 5.07 13.40 -0.58
C SER A 109 4.73 14.22 -1.83
N TYR A 110 3.51 14.75 -1.93
CA TYR A 110 2.98 15.41 -3.13
C TYR A 110 3.05 16.94 -3.09
N HIS A 111 3.54 17.51 -1.99
CA HIS A 111 3.84 18.93 -1.83
C HIS A 111 5.28 19.08 -1.34
N LYS A 112 5.93 20.18 -1.73
CA LYS A 112 7.22 20.61 -1.18
C LYS A 112 7.00 21.46 0.06
#